data_AF-A0A534S1X9-F1
#
_entry.id   AF-A0A534S1X9-F1
#
_cell.length_a   1.000
_cell.length_b   1.000
_cell.length_c   1.000
_cell.angle_alpha   90.00
_cell.angle_beta   90.00
_cell.angle_gamma   90.00
#
_symmetry.space_group_name_H-M   'P 1'
#
loop_
_entity.id
_entity.type
_entity.pdbx_description
1 polymer ?
#
loop_
_entity_poly.entity_id
_entity_poly.type
_entity_poly.pdbx_seq_one_letter_code
_entity_poly.pdbx_strand_id
1 'polypeptide(L)' 'HRHGIKVIPQVGSVEEAVACAEAGVDAIVAQGVEAGGHVRGTVSLSVLVPAVVEAVRPIPVIAAG' A
#
# COMPACT_ATOMS: atom_id res chain seq x y z
N HIS A 1 -6.72 -11.52 -11.42
CA HIS A 1 -5.75 -11.93 -12.46
C HIS A 1 -6.29 -12.75 -13.64
N ARG A 2 -7.30 -13.62 -13.51
CA ARG A 2 -7.76 -14.48 -14.64
C ARG A 2 -8.14 -13.75 -15.94
N HIS A 3 -8.46 -12.45 -15.87
CA HIS A 3 -8.78 -11.60 -17.02
C HIS A 3 -7.67 -10.60 -17.38
N GLY A 4 -6.44 -10.80 -16.90
CA GLY A 4 -5.32 -9.89 -17.16
C GLY A 4 -5.37 -8.54 -16.43
N ILE A 5 -6.38 -8.30 -15.57
CA ILE A 5 -6.54 -7.06 -14.82
C ILE A 5 -5.52 -6.99 -13.68
N LYS A 6 -4.87 -5.83 -13.56
CA LYS A 6 -3.96 -5.46 -12.48
C LYS A 6 -4.72 -5.03 -11.24
N VAL A 7 -4.29 -5.50 -10.07
CA VAL A 7 -4.92 -5.22 -8.77
C VAL A 7 -3.95 -4.42 -7.92
N ILE A 8 -4.37 -3.21 -7.51
CA ILE A 8 -3.53 -2.25 -6.78
C ILE A 8 -4.36 -1.64 -5.63
N PRO A 9 -4.43 -2.29 -4.46
CA PRO A 9 -5.19 -1.77 -3.33
C PRO A 9 -4.45 -0.63 -2.61
N GLN A 10 -5.22 0.24 -1.96
CA GLN A 10 -4.72 1.24 -1.02
C GLN A 10 -4.68 0.69 0.40
N VAL A 11 -3.59 0.93 1.12
CA VAL A 11 -3.37 0.52 2.52
C VAL A 11 -2.95 1.70 3.38
N GLY A 12 -3.27 1.63 4.67
CA GLY A 12 -2.87 2.62 5.69
C GLY A 12 -1.89 2.07 6.74
N SER A 13 -1.52 0.79 6.67
CA SER A 13 -0.60 0.14 7.60
C SER A 13 0.28 -0.93 6.93
N VAL A 14 1.31 -1.38 7.64
CA VAL A 14 2.20 -2.46 7.17
C VAL A 14 1.49 -3.81 7.16
N GLU A 15 0.64 -4.08 8.14
CA GLU A 15 -0.13 -5.32 8.26
C GLU A 15 -1.11 -5.47 7.08
N GLU A 16 -1.79 -4.38 6.70
CA GLU A 16 -2.63 -4.36 5.51
C GLU A 16 -1.83 -4.59 4.24
N ALA A 17 -0.62 -4.02 4.14
CA ALA A 17 0.27 -4.20 2.99
C ALA A 17 0.71 -5.65 2.85
N VAL A 18 1.10 -6.30 3.94
CA VAL A 18 1.48 -7.72 3.97
C VAL A 18 0.29 -8.60 3.58
N ALA A 19 -0.90 -8.35 4.13
CA ALA A 19 -2.10 -9.08 3.75
C ALA A 19 -2.43 -8.95 2.25
N CYS A 20 -2.26 -7.76 1.68
CA CYS A 20 -2.42 -7.54 0.24
C CYS A 20 -1.34 -8.26 -0.58
N ALA A 21 -0.09 -8.25 -0.12
CA ALA A 21 1.02 -8.95 -0.76
C ALA A 21 0.77 -10.47 -0.80
N GLU A 22 0.35 -11.07 0.31
CA GLU A 22 -0.02 -12.50 0.42
C GLU A 22 -1.21 -12.86 -0.48
N ALA A 23 -2.12 -11.91 -0.71
CA ALA A 23 -3.23 -12.08 -1.65
C ALA A 23 -2.79 -12.00 -3.13
N GLY A 24 -1.51 -11.69 -3.41
CA GLY A 24 -0.93 -11.68 -4.75
C GLY A 24 -1.27 -10.44 -5.56
N VAL A 25 -1.22 -9.24 -4.98
CA VAL A 25 -1.47 -7.98 -5.72
C VAL A 25 -0.31 -7.60 -6.64
N ASP A 26 -0.58 -6.75 -7.64
CA ASP A 26 0.44 -6.32 -8.60
C ASP A 26 1.28 -5.13 -8.09
N ALA A 27 0.70 -4.29 -7.24
CA ALA A 27 1.35 -3.16 -6.56
C ALA A 27 0.50 -2.74 -5.35
N ILE A 28 1.01 -1.86 -4.49
CA ILE A 28 0.31 -1.35 -3.30
C ILE A 28 0.37 0.18 -3.30
N VAL A 29 -0.75 0.85 -3.01
CA VAL A 29 -0.75 2.29 -2.70
C VAL A 29 -0.64 2.47 -1.18
N ALA A 30 0.47 2.99 -0.68
CA ALA A 30 0.64 3.35 0.72
C ALA A 30 0.14 4.79 0.93
N GLN A 31 -0.95 4.96 1.69
CA GLN A 31 -1.56 6.26 1.93
C GLN A 31 -1.19 6.79 3.32
N GLY A 32 -0.53 7.95 3.36
CA GLY A 32 -0.25 8.67 4.61
C GLY A 32 -1.46 9.42 5.14
N VAL A 33 -1.35 9.87 6.39
CA VAL A 33 -2.38 10.70 7.06
C VAL A 33 -2.59 12.07 6.40
N GLU A 34 -1.62 12.52 5.61
CA GLU A 34 -1.66 13.79 4.88
C GLU A 34 -2.73 13.82 3.77
N ALA A 35 -3.19 12.64 3.33
CA ALA A 35 -4.10 12.49 2.19
C ALA A 35 -5.45 13.21 2.38
N GLY A 36 -6.04 13.66 1.28
CA GLY A 36 -7.42 14.14 1.24
C GLY A 36 -8.46 13.00 1.17
N GLY A 37 -9.70 13.31 1.56
CA GLY A 37 -10.85 12.40 1.40
C GLY A 37 -11.01 11.39 2.54
N HIS A 38 -11.35 10.14 2.20
CA HIS A 38 -11.45 9.05 3.19
C HIS A 38 -10.05 8.53 3.51
N VAL A 39 -9.43 9.12 4.53
CA VAL A 39 -8.09 8.77 4.98
C VAL A 39 -8.09 7.44 5.72
N ARG A 40 -7.26 6.51 5.24
CA ARG A 40 -7.03 5.16 5.78
C ARG A 40 -5.73 5.09 6.59
N GLY A 41 -4.71 5.85 6.19
CA GLY A 41 -3.46 6.00 6.94
C GLY A 41 -3.64 6.74 8.26
N THR A 42 -2.94 6.30 9.30
CA THR A 42 -2.91 6.97 10.62
C THR A 42 -1.54 7.54 10.97
N VAL A 43 -0.54 7.33 10.11
CA VAL A 43 0.84 7.81 10.26
C VAL A 43 1.27 8.59 9.02
N SER A 44 2.32 9.39 9.14
CA SER A 44 2.82 10.20 8.02
C SER A 44 3.28 9.32 6.85
N LEU A 45 3.11 9.83 5.64
CA LEU A 45 3.56 9.16 4.41
C LEU A 45 5.07 8.85 4.46
N SER A 46 5.84 9.78 5.05
CA SER A 46 7.29 9.64 5.26
C SER A 46 7.68 8.46 6.15
N VAL A 47 6.79 8.04 7.06
CA VAL A 47 6.99 6.88 7.94
C VAL A 47 6.42 5.62 7.30
N LEU A 48 5.24 5.71 6.69
CA LEU A 48 4.55 4.54 6.14
C LEU A 48 5.28 3.93 4.93
N VAL A 49 5.68 4.75 3.96
CA VAL A 49 6.29 4.28 2.71
C VAL A 49 7.52 3.40 2.92
N PRO A 50 8.56 3.81 3.68
CA PRO A 50 9.74 2.95 3.85
C PRO A 50 9.42 1.64 4.57
N ALA A 51 8.51 1.66 5.55
CA ALA A 51 8.10 0.46 6.28
C ALA A 51 7.34 -0.53 5.37
N VAL A 52 6.40 -0.03 4.57
CA VAL A 52 5.66 -0.84 3.60
C VAL A 52 6.60 -1.39 2.54
N VAL A 53 7.49 -0.57 1.98
CA VAL A 53 8.48 -1.01 0.99
C VAL A 53 9.31 -2.17 1.53
N GLU A 54 9.84 -2.08 2.74
CA GLU A 54 10.63 -3.18 3.34
C GLU A 54 9.81 -4.45 3.50
N ALA A 55 8.56 -4.34 3.98
CA ALA A 55 7.73 -5.50 4.31
C ALA A 55 7.24 -6.30 3.09
N VAL A 56 7.10 -5.66 1.91
CA VAL A 56 6.44 -6.27 0.74
C VAL A 56 7.36 -6.47 -0.47
N ARG A 57 8.68 -6.23 -0.33
CA ARG A 57 9.61 -6.45 -1.46
C ARG A 57 9.44 -7.87 -2.04
N PRO A 58 9.42 -8.03 -3.37
CA PRO A 58 9.73 -7.04 -4.41
C PRO A 58 8.52 -6.28 -4.99
N ILE A 59 7.34 -6.31 -4.36
CA ILE A 59 6.11 -5.70 -4.89
C ILE A 59 6.27 -4.16 -4.97
N PRO A 60 5.90 -3.51 -6.09
CA PRO A 60 5.95 -2.06 -6.22
C PRO A 60 5.04 -1.34 -5.23
N VAL A 61 5.52 -0.23 -4.68
CA VAL A 61 4.77 0.64 -3.75
C VAL A 61 4.64 2.04 -4.35
N ILE A 62 3.42 2.58 -4.34
CA ILE A 62 3.05 3.93 -4.79
C ILE A 62 2.69 4.75 -3.56
N ALA A 63 3.33 5.92 -3.38
CA ALA A 63 3.03 6.81 -2.27
C ALA A 63 1.81 7.70 -2.58
N ALA A 64 0.88 7.85 -1.64
CA ALA A 64 -0.27 8.75 -1.74
C ALA A 64 -0.43 9.56 -0.44
N GLY A 65 -0.56 10.88 -0.55
CA GLY A 65 -0.68 11.80 0.58
C GLY A 65 -1.39 13.07 0.19
#